data_AF-A0A1T4X6H9-F1
#
_entry.id   AF-A0A1T4X6H9-F1
#
_cell.length_a   1.000
_cell.length_b   1.000
_cell.length_c   1.000
_cell.angle_alpha   90.00
_cell.angle_beta   90.00
_cell.angle_gamma   90.00
#
_symmetry.space_group_name_H-M   'P 1'
#
loop_
_entity.id
_entity.type
_entity.pdbx_description
1 polymer ?
#
loop_
_entity_poly.entity_id
_entity_poly.type
_entity_poly.pdbx_seq_one_letter_code
_entity_poly.pdbx_strand_id
1 'polypeptide(L)'
;MEKRNLFVSGKAVVAAVCGAFTAAFGWLGWLVVAWAACMALDWVSGSAAAASRGAWSSAAARAGIWHKAGMVVVVLVCALTDAVLAVAVANLPGLGLEVNGVVLPVVLVWYIFTELGSIAENAAAMGAPVPGWLVRILAQGKEGAEK
;
A
#
# COMPACT_ATOMS: atom_id res chain seq x y z
N MET A 1 22.21 1.03 34.37
CA MET A 1 22.82 0.46 33.14
C MET A 1 21.86 -0.40 32.32
N GLU A 2 20.91 -1.11 32.96
CA GLU A 2 19.98 -2.05 32.33
C GLU A 2 19.04 -1.45 31.26
N LYS A 3 18.46 -0.27 31.50
CA LYS A 3 17.58 0.43 30.52
C LYS A 3 18.30 0.84 29.23
N ARG A 4 19.60 1.18 29.32
CA ARG A 4 20.42 1.54 28.16
C ARG A 4 20.67 0.31 27.27
N ASN A 5 20.86 -0.86 27.89
CA ASN A 5 21.02 -2.11 27.17
C ASN A 5 19.72 -2.55 26.49
N LEU A 6 18.56 -2.38 27.14
CA LEU A 6 17.27 -2.70 26.53
C LEU A 6 16.97 -1.83 25.29
N PHE A 7 17.22 -0.52 25.37
CA PHE A 7 17.01 0.39 24.25
C PHE A 7 17.96 0.10 23.07
N VAL A 8 19.22 -0.20 23.36
CA VAL A 8 20.22 -0.56 22.34
C VAL A 8 19.88 -1.91 21.71
N SER A 9 19.55 -2.94 22.51
CA SER A 9 19.13 -4.25 22.01
C SER A 9 17.85 -4.15 21.18
N GLY A 10 16.89 -3.33 21.58
CA GLY A 10 15.67 -3.08 20.80
C GLY A 10 15.97 -2.51 19.42
N LYS A 11 16.84 -1.49 19.33
CA LYS A 11 17.28 -0.94 18.04
C LYS A 11 18.03 -1.96 17.19
N ALA A 12 18.88 -2.78 17.81
CA ALA A 12 19.63 -3.81 17.10
C ALA A 12 18.69 -4.85 16.46
N VAL A 13 17.66 -5.28 17.18
CA VAL A 13 16.63 -6.20 16.65
C VAL A 13 15.89 -5.57 15.49
N VAL A 14 15.43 -4.32 15.63
CA VAL A 14 14.73 -3.62 14.54
C VAL A 14 15.62 -3.48 13.30
N ALA A 15 16.88 -3.07 13.49
CA ALA A 15 17.84 -2.93 12.40
C ALA A 15 18.11 -4.28 11.71
N ALA A 16 18.27 -5.37 12.48
CA ALA A 16 18.47 -6.70 11.95
C ALA A 16 17.26 -7.19 11.13
N VAL A 17 16.03 -6.99 11.64
CA VAL A 17 14.80 -7.37 10.94
C VAL A 17 14.62 -6.56 9.65
N CYS A 18 14.76 -5.23 9.71
CA CYS A 18 14.67 -4.38 8.53
C CYS A 18 15.77 -4.69 7.51
N GLY A 19 16.99 -4.97 7.98
CA GLY A 19 18.12 -5.39 7.14
C GLY A 19 17.85 -6.71 6.44
N ALA A 20 17.40 -7.73 7.18
CA ALA A 20 17.04 -9.04 6.62
C ALA A 20 15.89 -8.93 5.60
N PHE A 21 14.85 -8.14 5.92
CA PHE A 21 13.74 -7.88 5.00
C PHE A 21 14.20 -7.18 3.72
N THR A 22 15.03 -6.14 3.85
CA THR A 22 15.60 -5.42 2.70
C THR A 22 16.46 -6.33 1.83
N ALA A 23 17.26 -7.20 2.44
CA ALA A 23 18.08 -8.17 1.70
C ALA A 23 17.22 -9.20 0.93
N ALA A 24 16.09 -9.61 1.50
CA ALA A 24 15.21 -10.60 0.89
C ALA A 24 14.31 -10.03 -0.23
N PHE A 25 13.78 -8.81 -0.04
CA PHE A 25 12.72 -8.27 -0.90
C PHE A 25 13.07 -6.94 -1.58
N GLY A 26 14.20 -6.33 -1.23
CA GLY A 26 14.65 -5.06 -1.80
C GLY A 26 13.64 -3.92 -1.61
N TRP A 27 13.70 -2.95 -2.52
CA TRP A 27 12.81 -1.77 -2.51
C TRP A 27 11.35 -2.14 -2.81
N LEU A 28 11.12 -3.16 -3.65
CA LEU A 28 9.77 -3.59 -4.03
C LEU A 28 9.01 -4.19 -2.83
N GLY A 29 9.69 -4.96 -1.97
CA GLY A 29 9.11 -5.44 -0.72
C GLY A 29 8.65 -4.30 0.18
N TRP A 30 9.43 -3.23 0.29
CA TRP A 30 9.03 -2.05 1.05
C TRP A 30 7.83 -1.32 0.44
N LEU A 31 7.71 -1.33 -0.89
CA LEU A 31 6.53 -0.78 -1.58
C LEU A 31 5.26 -1.59 -1.24
N VAL A 32 5.35 -2.92 -1.22
CA VAL A 32 4.25 -3.81 -0.77
C VAL A 32 3.89 -3.54 0.69
N VAL A 33 4.88 -3.37 1.57
CA VAL A 33 4.65 -3.05 2.99
C VAL A 33 3.96 -1.69 3.14
N ALA A 34 4.41 -0.66 2.42
CA ALA A 34 3.81 0.66 2.45
C ALA A 34 2.35 0.63 1.99
N TRP A 35 2.07 -0.09 0.89
CA TRP A 35 0.72 -0.31 0.41
C TRP A 35 -0.15 -1.04 1.44
N ALA A 36 0.32 -2.16 2.00
CA ALA A 36 -0.42 -2.92 3.01
C ALA A 36 -0.70 -2.08 4.27
N ALA A 37 0.23 -1.23 4.69
CA ALA A 37 0.04 -0.29 5.78
C ALA A 37 -1.02 0.76 5.45
N CYS A 38 -1.00 1.35 4.25
CA CYS A 38 -2.03 2.28 3.80
C CYS A 38 -3.41 1.61 3.78
N MET A 39 -3.52 0.41 3.22
CA MET A 39 -4.76 -0.37 3.19
C MET A 39 -5.29 -0.65 4.61
N ALA A 40 -4.43 -0.98 5.56
CA ALA A 40 -4.82 -1.18 6.96
C ALA A 40 -5.32 0.13 7.60
N LEU A 41 -4.57 1.23 7.43
CA LEU A 41 -4.93 2.55 7.96
C LEU A 41 -6.24 3.06 7.37
N ASP A 42 -6.45 2.87 6.07
CA ASP A 42 -7.69 3.21 5.40
C ASP A 42 -8.88 2.46 6.04
N TRP A 43 -8.75 1.15 6.21
CA TRP A 43 -9.82 0.33 6.79
C TRP A 43 -10.17 0.79 8.22
N VAL A 44 -9.16 1.08 9.03
CA VAL A 44 -9.33 1.58 10.40
C VAL A 44 -9.96 2.97 10.40
N SER A 45 -9.44 3.89 9.57
CA SER A 45 -9.93 5.27 9.48
C SER A 45 -11.37 5.34 8.96
N GLY A 46 -11.74 4.53 7.97
CA GLY A 46 -13.10 4.43 7.45
C GLY A 46 -14.06 3.85 8.48
N SER A 47 -13.62 2.84 9.23
CA SER A 47 -14.40 2.28 10.34
C SER A 47 -14.63 3.30 11.45
N ALA A 48 -13.59 4.07 11.82
CA ALA A 48 -13.67 5.13 12.81
C ALA A 48 -14.58 6.29 12.34
N ALA A 49 -14.47 6.70 11.07
CA ALA A 49 -15.32 7.72 10.48
C ALA A 49 -16.80 7.30 10.45
N ALA A 50 -17.10 6.03 10.11
CA ALA A 50 -18.46 5.49 10.19
C ALA A 50 -19.00 5.44 11.62
N ALA A 51 -18.16 5.00 12.58
CA ALA A 51 -18.53 4.93 13.99
C ALA A 51 -18.81 6.32 14.59
N SER A 52 -17.99 7.32 14.27
CA SER A 52 -18.17 8.70 14.73
C SER A 52 -19.51 9.34 14.32
N ARG A 53 -20.14 8.79 13.27
CA ARG A 53 -21.43 9.25 12.73
C ARG A 53 -22.60 8.31 13.04
N GLY A 54 -22.39 7.28 13.85
CA GLY A 54 -23.41 6.28 14.18
C GLY A 54 -23.87 5.41 12.99
N ALA A 55 -23.15 5.44 11.87
CA ALA A 55 -23.48 4.72 10.64
C ALA A 55 -22.72 3.39 10.50
N TRP A 56 -22.00 2.98 11.54
CA TRP A 56 -21.20 1.76 11.51
C TRP A 56 -22.09 0.52 11.48
N SER A 57 -21.79 -0.40 10.56
CA SER A 57 -22.43 -1.71 10.51
C SER A 57 -21.41 -2.79 10.16
N SER A 58 -21.61 -3.98 10.72
CA SER A 58 -20.77 -5.15 10.41
C SER A 58 -20.85 -5.53 8.93
N ALA A 59 -21.96 -5.23 8.25
CA ALA A 59 -22.09 -5.45 6.82
C ALA A 59 -21.15 -4.54 6.01
N ALA A 60 -21.09 -3.25 6.35
CA ALA A 60 -20.15 -2.31 5.73
C ALA A 60 -18.68 -2.69 6.00
N ALA A 61 -18.36 -3.13 7.22
CA ALA A 61 -17.02 -3.58 7.57
C ALA A 61 -16.58 -4.82 6.74
N ARG A 62 -17.47 -5.80 6.54
CA ARG A 62 -17.20 -6.97 5.69
C ARG A 62 -17.06 -6.61 4.21
N ALA A 63 -17.87 -5.69 3.71
CA ALA A 63 -17.74 -5.20 2.33
C ALA A 63 -16.36 -4.56 2.10
N GLY A 64 -15.86 -3.80 3.08
CA GLY A 64 -14.50 -3.25 3.05
C GLY A 64 -13.40 -4.31 2.99
N ILE A 65 -13.58 -5.45 3.67
CA ILE A 65 -12.63 -6.58 3.60
C ILE A 65 -12.62 -7.21 2.20
N TRP A 66 -13.79 -7.47 1.61
CA TRP A 66 -13.88 -8.03 0.25
C TRP A 66 -13.29 -7.11 -0.81
N HIS A 67 -13.48 -5.80 -0.67
CA HIS A 67 -12.85 -4.81 -1.53
C HIS A 67 -11.31 -4.91 -1.48
N LYS A 68 -10.74 -4.97 -0.27
CA LYS A 68 -9.29 -5.10 -0.05
C LYS A 68 -8.75 -6.45 -0.51
N ALA A 69 -9.51 -7.53 -0.36
CA ALA A 69 -9.18 -8.84 -0.92
C ALA A 69 -9.08 -8.79 -2.46
N GLY A 70 -9.98 -8.05 -3.13
CA GLY A 70 -9.90 -7.81 -4.57
C GLY A 70 -8.60 -7.12 -4.99
N MET A 71 -8.14 -6.12 -4.23
CA MET A 71 -6.86 -5.44 -4.49
C MET A 71 -5.66 -6.39 -4.36
N VAL A 72 -5.68 -7.30 -3.39
CA VAL A 72 -4.65 -8.35 -3.26
C VAL A 72 -4.61 -9.25 -4.50
N VAL A 73 -5.77 -9.64 -5.03
CA VAL A 73 -5.83 -10.41 -6.28
C VAL A 73 -5.20 -9.64 -7.45
N VAL A 74 -5.49 -8.34 -7.58
CA VAL A 74 -4.88 -7.51 -8.63
C VAL A 74 -3.35 -7.43 -8.48
N VAL A 75 -2.85 -7.24 -7.25
CA VAL A 75 -1.40 -7.25 -6.97
C VAL A 75 -0.75 -8.58 -7.39
N LEU A 76 -1.40 -9.71 -7.12
CA LEU A 76 -0.91 -11.03 -7.56
C LEU A 76 -0.92 -11.16 -9.10
N VAL A 77 -1.95 -10.64 -9.78
CA VAL A 77 -2.01 -10.61 -11.24
C VAL A 77 -0.88 -9.75 -11.82
N CYS A 78 -0.59 -8.59 -11.24
CA CYS A 78 0.51 -7.74 -11.67
C CYS A 78 1.88 -8.41 -11.44
N ALA A 79 2.06 -9.07 -10.29
CA ALA A 79 3.28 -9.84 -10.01
C ALA A 79 3.50 -10.98 -11.03
N LEU A 80 2.43 -11.71 -11.37
CA LEU A 80 2.49 -12.75 -12.39
C LEU A 80 2.77 -12.16 -13.78
N THR A 81 2.20 -11.00 -14.10
CA THR A 81 2.43 -10.28 -15.36
C THR A 81 3.91 -9.90 -15.49
N ASP A 82 4.52 -9.35 -14.44
CA ASP A 82 5.95 -9.04 -14.42
C ASP A 82 6.82 -10.29 -14.56
N ALA A 83 6.43 -11.41 -13.93
CA ALA A 83 7.16 -12.68 -14.09
C ALA A 83 7.10 -13.20 -15.53
N VAL A 84 5.93 -13.15 -16.17
CA VAL A 84 5.76 -13.54 -17.58
C VAL A 84 6.56 -12.62 -18.51
N LEU A 85 6.54 -11.31 -18.26
CA LEU A 85 7.34 -10.33 -19.02
C LEU A 85 8.83 -10.61 -18.90
N ALA A 86 9.33 -10.89 -17.69
CA ALA A 86 10.73 -11.21 -17.48
C ALA A 86 11.16 -12.46 -18.27
N VAL A 87 10.35 -13.52 -18.26
CA VAL A 87 10.61 -14.74 -19.05
C VAL A 87 10.61 -14.43 -20.55
N ALA A 88 9.65 -13.65 -21.04
CA ALA A 88 9.56 -13.30 -22.46
C ALA A 88 10.78 -12.50 -22.92
N VAL A 89 11.19 -11.48 -22.16
CA VAL A 89 12.34 -10.64 -22.50
C VAL A 89 13.66 -11.40 -22.45
N ALA A 90 13.83 -12.29 -21.46
CA ALA A 90 15.03 -13.12 -21.36
C ALA A 90 15.25 -14.05 -22.57
N ASN A 91 14.19 -14.36 -23.33
CA ASN A 91 14.24 -15.24 -24.50
C ASN A 91 14.15 -14.49 -25.84
N LEU A 92 14.09 -13.15 -25.84
CA LEU A 92 14.07 -12.33 -27.05
C LEU A 92 15.51 -11.93 -27.45
N PRO A 93 16.07 -12.49 -28.54
CA PRO A 93 17.41 -12.15 -28.97
C PRO A 93 17.49 -10.69 -29.44
N GLY A 94 18.52 -9.97 -29.00
CA GLY A 94 18.81 -8.60 -29.46
C GLY A 94 18.09 -7.47 -28.74
N LEU A 95 17.25 -7.76 -27.73
CA LEU A 95 16.52 -6.72 -27.00
C LEU A 95 17.38 -5.97 -25.95
N GLY A 96 18.32 -6.66 -25.29
CA GLY A 96 19.23 -6.06 -24.31
C GLY A 96 18.56 -5.39 -23.10
N LEU A 97 17.27 -5.68 -22.85
CA LEU A 97 16.51 -5.10 -21.74
C LEU A 97 16.54 -6.01 -20.52
N GLU A 98 16.87 -5.44 -19.36
CA GLU A 98 16.65 -6.08 -18.07
C GLU A 98 15.33 -5.58 -17.46
N VAL A 99 14.28 -6.40 -17.52
CA VAL A 99 12.98 -6.05 -16.94
C VAL A 99 12.93 -6.51 -15.49
N ASN A 100 13.08 -5.57 -14.55
CA ASN A 100 13.06 -5.81 -13.10
C ASN A 100 11.75 -5.30 -12.46
N GLY A 101 10.61 -5.82 -12.94
CA GLY A 101 9.27 -5.44 -12.46
C GLY A 101 8.82 -4.07 -12.96
N VAL A 102 7.73 -4.02 -13.73
CA VAL A 102 7.22 -2.79 -14.35
C VAL A 102 5.76 -2.59 -13.96
N VAL A 103 4.93 -3.63 -14.11
CA VAL A 103 3.50 -3.55 -13.89
C VAL A 103 3.19 -3.48 -12.40
N LEU A 104 3.78 -4.36 -11.58
CA LEU A 104 3.53 -4.41 -10.15
C LEU A 104 3.92 -3.12 -9.42
N PRO A 105 5.12 -2.54 -9.62
CA PRO A 105 5.48 -1.30 -8.94
C PRO A 105 4.55 -0.13 -9.28
N VAL A 106 4.16 -0.01 -10.56
CA VAL A 106 3.25 1.06 -11.01
C VAL A 106 1.89 0.92 -10.35
N VAL A 107 1.33 -0.29 -10.33
CA VAL A 107 0.02 -0.55 -9.70
C VAL A 107 0.08 -0.37 -8.18
N LEU A 108 1.17 -0.79 -7.51
CA LEU A 108 1.36 -0.54 -6.07
C LEU A 108 1.41 0.95 -5.74
N VAL A 109 2.16 1.74 -6.52
CA VAL A 109 2.21 3.19 -6.34
C VAL A 109 0.82 3.79 -6.50
N TRP A 110 0.09 3.40 -7.55
CA TRP A 110 -1.28 3.85 -7.77
C TRP A 110 -2.19 3.48 -6.59
N TYR A 111 -2.18 2.22 -6.13
CA TYR A 111 -2.97 1.81 -4.97
C TYR A 111 -2.62 2.59 -3.70
N ILE A 112 -1.33 2.87 -3.43
CA ILE A 112 -0.93 3.73 -2.32
C ILE A 112 -1.59 5.10 -2.44
N PHE A 113 -1.55 5.74 -3.61
CA PHE A 113 -2.22 7.04 -3.82
C PHE A 113 -3.73 6.97 -3.58
N THR A 114 -4.39 5.91 -4.05
CA THR A 114 -5.84 5.76 -3.83
C THR A 114 -6.20 5.57 -2.36
N GLU A 115 -5.41 4.78 -1.62
CA GLU A 115 -5.60 4.54 -0.18
C GLU A 115 -5.31 5.81 0.63
N LEU A 116 -4.27 6.57 0.28
CA LEU A 116 -3.99 7.88 0.90
C LEU A 116 -5.14 8.87 0.70
N GLY A 117 -5.77 8.89 -0.48
CA GLY A 117 -6.96 9.69 -0.74
C GLY A 117 -8.11 9.33 0.18
N SER A 118 -8.43 8.04 0.29
CA SER A 118 -9.49 7.54 1.17
C SER A 118 -9.20 7.84 2.64
N ILE A 119 -7.94 7.72 3.10
CA ILE A 119 -7.54 8.11 4.46
C ILE A 119 -7.78 9.60 4.72
N ALA A 120 -7.43 10.47 3.75
CA ALA A 120 -7.63 11.92 3.89
C ALA A 120 -9.13 12.27 3.97
N GLU A 121 -9.97 11.61 3.17
CA GLU A 121 -11.43 11.75 3.22
C GLU A 121 -12.01 11.26 4.56
N ASN A 122 -11.54 10.11 5.06
CA ASN A 122 -11.95 9.56 6.35
C ASN A 122 -11.54 10.49 7.50
N ALA A 123 -10.33 11.08 7.46
CA ALA A 123 -9.87 12.04 8.44
C ALA A 123 -10.73 13.32 8.45
N ALA A 124 -11.05 13.87 7.27
CA ALA A 124 -11.95 15.01 7.15
C ALA A 124 -13.36 14.69 7.68
N ALA A 125 -13.86 13.49 7.38
CA ALA A 125 -15.14 12.99 7.88
C ALA A 125 -15.19 12.85 9.42
N MET A 126 -14.06 12.60 10.07
CA MET A 126 -13.91 12.61 11.54
C MET A 126 -13.79 14.01 12.13
N GLY A 127 -13.77 15.07 11.30
CA GLY A 127 -13.68 16.46 11.74
C GLY A 127 -12.25 17.00 11.85
N ALA A 128 -11.23 16.27 11.35
CA ALA A 128 -9.87 16.79 11.31
C ALA A 128 -9.77 17.96 10.31
N PRO A 129 -8.94 18.99 10.57
CA PRO A 129 -8.74 20.11 9.66
C PRO A 129 -7.84 19.72 8.48
N VAL A 130 -8.37 18.94 7.54
CA VAL A 130 -7.66 18.50 6.33
C VAL A 130 -7.79 19.55 5.24
N PRO A 131 -6.68 20.05 4.65
CA PRO A 131 -6.76 21.01 3.54
C PRO A 131 -7.51 20.44 2.33
N GLY A 132 -8.51 21.15 1.83
CA GLY A 132 -9.34 20.67 0.72
C GLY A 132 -8.58 20.42 -0.59
N TRP A 133 -7.45 21.10 -0.81
CA TRP A 133 -6.59 20.85 -1.98
C TRP A 133 -5.94 19.46 -1.93
N LEU A 134 -5.62 18.95 -0.75
CA LEU A 134 -4.98 17.65 -0.57
C LEU A 134 -5.95 16.52 -0.97
N VAL A 135 -7.19 16.59 -0.48
CA VAL A 135 -8.25 15.65 -0.84
C VAL A 135 -8.50 15.66 -2.36
N ARG A 136 -8.54 16.85 -2.97
CA ARG A 136 -8.76 16.99 -4.42
C ARG A 136 -7.66 16.37 -5.26
N ILE A 137 -6.39 16.61 -4.94
CA ILE A 137 -5.27 16.03 -5.71
C ILE A 137 -5.29 14.51 -5.62
N LEU A 138 -5.54 13.96 -4.42
CA LEU A 138 -5.59 12.51 -4.22
C LEU A 138 -6.81 11.89 -4.92
N ALA A 139 -7.97 12.54 -4.89
CA ALA A 139 -9.17 12.10 -5.61
C ALA A 139 -8.98 12.15 -7.14
N GLN A 140 -8.37 13.21 -7.67
CA GLN A 140 -8.07 13.31 -9.11
C GLN A 140 -7.07 12.25 -9.58
N GLY A 141 -6.06 11.93 -8.76
CA GLY A 141 -5.12 10.84 -9.03
C GLY A 141 -5.80 9.47 -9.11
N LYS A 142 -6.93 9.29 -8.41
CA LYS A 142 -7.76 8.08 -8.47
C LYS A 142 -8.60 8.03 -9.76
N GLU A 143 -9.34 9.10 -10.08
CA GLU A 143 -10.23 9.15 -11.26
C GLU A 143 -9.48 9.16 -12.61
N GLY A 144 -8.28 9.74 -12.65
CA GLY A 144 -7.50 9.83 -13.89
C GLY A 144 -6.94 8.50 -14.40
N ALA A 145 -6.86 7.48 -13.54
CA ALA A 145 -6.37 6.14 -13.88
C ALA A 145 -7.49 5.17 -14.34
N GLU A 146 -8.76 5.55 -14.15
CA GLU A 146 -9.93 4.75 -14.55
C GLU A 146 -10.41 5.06 -15.98
N LYS A 147 -9.81 6.05 -16.66
CA LYS A 147 -10.12 6.50 -18.02
C LYS A 147 -9.01 6.13 -19.00
#